data_AF-A0A954YUX9-F1
#
_entry.id   AF-A0A954YUX9-F1
#
_cell.length_a   1.000
_cell.length_b   1.000
_cell.length_c   1.000
_cell.angle_alpha   90.00
_cell.angle_beta   90.00
_cell.angle_gamma   90.00
#
_symmetry.space_group_name_H-M   'P 1'
#
loop_
_entity.id
_entity.type
_entity.pdbx_description
1 polymer ?
#
loop_
_entity_poly.entity_id
_entity_poly.type
_entity_poly.pdbx_seq_one_letter_code
_entity_poly.pdbx_strand_id
1 'polypeptide(L)'
;MNRKLIGCVGLVAVFALGVMQYTLADEPPKEKPPVAKDAPKEKRDASKDTAAGNMNAREKAFAELLTGAVMEGTWRMTYFDKPGEEMKLGDAKSDRYEIVSAVKSGDDDWVITARIVYADRDVNLPVPVKVVWADDTPMITLTELNMPILGTYSARVIFHHGFYSGVWYGAGYGGVMSGQMTKSPSSDTSKE
;
A
#
# COMPACT_ATOMS: atom_id res chain seq x y z
N MET A 1 -32.47 -4.43 -17.74
CA MET A 1 -32.33 -5.41 -16.63
C MET A 1 -30.84 -5.63 -16.42
N ASN A 2 -30.36 -5.18 -15.26
CA ASN A 2 -28.98 -4.74 -15.02
C ASN A 2 -28.04 -5.91 -14.75
N ARG A 3 -27.05 -6.12 -15.63
CA ARG A 3 -25.85 -6.92 -15.36
C ARG A 3 -24.90 -6.06 -14.51
N LYS A 4 -25.05 -6.16 -13.19
CA LYS A 4 -24.16 -5.49 -12.22
C LYS A 4 -22.82 -6.21 -12.15
N LEU A 5 -21.78 -5.49 -12.59
CA LEU A 5 -20.44 -5.35 -12.03
C LEU A 5 -20.10 -6.30 -10.85
N ILE A 6 -19.31 -7.33 -11.12
CA ILE A 6 -18.57 -8.13 -10.14
C ILE A 6 -17.12 -8.07 -10.61
N GLY A 7 -16.26 -7.39 -9.86
CA GLY A 7 -14.84 -7.26 -10.22
C GLY A 7 -14.14 -6.12 -9.49
N CYS A 8 -13.94 -6.26 -8.18
CA CYS A 8 -12.99 -5.46 -7.39
C CYS A 8 -12.74 -6.19 -6.06
N VAL A 9 -12.06 -7.34 -6.12
CA VAL A 9 -11.71 -8.13 -4.93
C VAL A 9 -10.34 -8.78 -5.16
N GLY A 10 -9.28 -8.08 -4.72
CA GLY A 10 -7.89 -8.54 -4.79
C GLY A 10 -6.99 -7.32 -4.62
N LEU A 11 -6.90 -6.74 -3.41
CA LEU A 11 -5.99 -7.21 -2.34
C LEU A 11 -6.55 -6.94 -0.93
N VAL A 12 -7.81 -7.32 -0.65
CA VAL A 12 -8.26 -7.49 0.76
C VAL A 12 -9.07 -8.78 0.98
N ALA A 13 -9.40 -9.57 -0.05
CA ALA A 13 -10.03 -10.89 0.14
C ALA A 13 -9.11 -12.06 -0.20
N VAL A 14 -8.11 -12.27 0.66
CA VAL A 14 -7.71 -13.65 1.02
C VAL A 14 -8.19 -13.99 2.44
N PHE A 15 -8.93 -13.10 3.12
CA PHE A 15 -9.11 -13.19 4.58
C PHE A 15 -10.53 -13.40 5.13
N ALA A 16 -11.54 -13.79 4.33
CA ALA A 16 -12.92 -13.89 4.86
C ALA A 16 -13.63 -15.25 4.78
N LEU A 17 -12.97 -16.36 4.39
CA LEU A 17 -13.63 -17.69 4.35
C LEU A 17 -12.77 -18.86 4.85
N GLY A 18 -11.74 -18.59 5.66
CA GLY A 18 -10.86 -19.62 6.23
C GLY A 18 -10.62 -19.54 7.74
N VAL A 19 -11.17 -18.55 8.44
CA VAL A 19 -10.97 -18.36 9.90
C VAL A 19 -12.32 -18.32 10.62
N MET A 20 -13.18 -19.30 10.31
CA MET A 20 -14.47 -19.47 11.00
C MET A 20 -14.60 -20.85 11.66
N GLN A 21 -13.47 -21.43 12.12
CA GLN A 21 -13.51 -22.60 13.02
C GLN A 21 -12.38 -22.69 14.06
N TYR A 22 -11.43 -21.76 14.16
CA TYR A 22 -10.43 -21.80 15.23
C TYR A 22 -10.69 -20.72 16.30
N THR A 23 -11.12 -21.25 17.45
CA THR A 23 -11.03 -20.72 18.83
C THR A 23 -11.95 -19.57 19.23
N LEU A 24 -13.21 -19.94 19.50
CA LEU A 24 -13.89 -19.61 20.75
C LEU A 24 -13.07 -20.18 21.94
N ALA A 25 -12.16 -19.39 22.51
CA ALA A 25 -11.69 -19.52 23.90
C ALA A 25 -10.72 -18.37 24.21
N ASP A 26 -10.98 -17.71 25.35
CA ASP A 26 -10.21 -16.66 26.03
C ASP A 26 -10.41 -15.20 25.58
N GLU A 27 -11.30 -14.53 26.32
CA GLU A 27 -11.33 -13.08 26.49
C GLU A 27 -10.05 -12.56 27.19
N PRO A 28 -9.61 -11.32 26.90
CA PRO A 28 -8.36 -10.76 27.42
C PRO A 28 -8.50 -10.24 28.87
N PRO A 29 -7.42 -10.25 29.69
CA PRO A 29 -7.42 -9.54 30.96
C PRO A 29 -7.48 -8.02 30.74
N LYS A 30 -8.46 -7.38 31.40
CA LYS A 30 -8.63 -5.93 31.47
C LYS A 30 -7.59 -5.32 32.40
N GLU A 31 -6.71 -4.45 31.88
CA GLU A 31 -5.96 -3.52 32.71
C GLU A 31 -6.09 -2.09 32.15
N LYS A 32 -6.54 -1.17 33.01
CA LYS A 32 -6.68 0.26 32.70
C LYS A 32 -5.29 0.92 32.78
N PRO A 33 -4.97 1.87 31.87
CA PRO A 33 -3.66 2.53 31.88
C PRO A 33 -3.51 3.45 33.11
N PRO A 34 -2.31 3.55 33.72
CA PRO A 34 -2.04 4.59 34.71
C PRO A 34 -1.84 5.94 34.00
N VAL A 35 -2.55 6.94 34.51
CA VAL A 35 -2.36 8.37 34.18
C VAL A 35 -0.98 8.80 34.65
N ALA A 36 -0.11 9.18 33.72
CA ALA A 36 1.09 9.96 33.99
C ALA A 36 0.93 11.35 33.37
N LYS A 37 0.71 12.33 34.24
CA LYS A 37 0.87 13.76 33.98
C LYS A 37 2.37 14.08 33.89
N ASP A 38 2.67 15.22 33.27
CA ASP A 38 3.97 15.90 33.14
C ASP A 38 4.77 15.60 31.87
N ALA A 39 4.40 16.34 30.83
CA ALA A 39 5.21 16.60 29.65
C ALA A 39 6.27 17.68 29.94
N PRO A 40 7.50 17.53 29.42
CA PRO A 40 8.27 18.67 28.97
C PRO A 40 7.88 19.07 27.56
N LYS A 41 7.39 20.31 27.41
CA LYS A 41 7.16 20.97 26.12
C LYS A 41 8.49 21.26 25.44
N GLU A 42 8.92 20.40 24.54
CA GLU A 42 9.94 20.76 23.56
C GLU A 42 9.26 21.51 22.40
N LYS A 43 9.66 22.77 22.24
CA LYS A 43 9.20 23.68 21.19
C LYS A 43 9.56 23.08 19.84
N ARG A 44 8.59 22.49 19.14
CA ARG A 44 8.67 22.32 17.70
C ARG A 44 8.37 23.66 17.07
N ASP A 45 9.42 24.32 16.63
CA ASP A 45 9.32 25.50 15.77
C ASP A 45 8.40 25.19 14.60
N ALA A 46 7.44 26.08 14.42
CA ALA A 46 6.63 26.14 13.22
C ALA A 46 7.54 26.52 12.04
N SER A 47 7.98 25.53 11.27
CA SER A 47 8.33 25.75 9.87
C SER A 47 7.20 25.19 9.01
N LYS A 48 6.23 26.06 8.71
CA LYS A 48 5.43 25.96 7.49
C LYS A 48 6.35 26.40 6.33
N ASP A 49 6.26 25.66 5.22
CA ASP A 49 7.11 25.70 4.00
C ASP A 49 8.53 25.13 4.20
N THR A 50 8.92 23.98 3.64
CA THR A 50 8.99 23.70 2.20
C THR A 50 9.33 22.21 1.99
N ALA A 51 8.35 21.35 1.67
CA ALA A 51 8.64 20.00 1.14
C ALA A 51 7.87 19.74 -0.17
N ALA A 52 6.68 20.33 -0.32
CA ALA A 52 5.92 20.32 -1.57
C ALA A 52 6.51 21.26 -2.66
N GLY A 53 7.35 22.23 -2.29
CA GLY A 53 7.81 23.29 -3.19
C GLY A 53 9.06 22.99 -4.03
N ASN A 54 9.84 21.95 -3.72
CA ASN A 54 11.13 21.69 -4.37
C ASN A 54 11.28 20.25 -4.90
N MET A 55 10.24 19.74 -5.57
CA MET A 55 10.36 18.48 -6.31
C MET A 55 11.22 18.68 -7.56
N ASN A 56 12.20 17.79 -7.77
CA ASN A 56 12.94 17.74 -9.04
C ASN A 56 12.06 17.16 -10.17
N ALA A 57 12.58 17.14 -11.41
CA ALA A 57 11.81 16.70 -12.57
C ALA A 57 11.30 15.25 -12.45
N ARG A 58 12.15 14.31 -12.01
CA ARG A 58 11.77 12.90 -11.85
C ARG A 58 10.71 12.72 -10.76
N GLU A 59 10.82 13.44 -9.65
CA GLU A 59 9.84 13.40 -8.57
C GLU A 59 8.47 13.93 -9.00
N LYS A 60 8.44 15.02 -9.77
CA LYS A 60 7.20 15.52 -10.38
C LYS A 60 6.59 14.47 -11.30
N ALA A 61 7.40 13.88 -12.19
CA ALA A 61 6.94 12.82 -13.09
C ALA A 61 6.40 11.60 -12.32
N PHE A 62 7.00 11.21 -11.20
CA PHE A 62 6.51 10.13 -10.35
C PHE A 62 5.21 10.49 -9.63
N ALA A 63 5.10 11.69 -9.08
CA ALA A 63 3.86 12.18 -8.47
C ALA A 63 2.72 12.21 -9.50
N GLU A 64 3.01 12.72 -10.70
CA GLU A 64 2.10 12.73 -11.84
C GLU A 64 1.76 11.33 -12.32
N LEU A 65 2.70 10.38 -12.34
CA LEU A 65 2.47 8.99 -12.76
C LEU A 65 1.48 8.28 -11.83
N LEU A 66 1.69 8.37 -10.52
CA LEU A 66 0.89 7.63 -9.54
C LEU A 66 -0.40 8.32 -9.13
N THR A 67 -0.46 9.64 -9.11
CA THR A 67 -1.68 10.35 -8.68
C THR A 67 -2.84 10.05 -9.63
N GLY A 68 -3.94 9.54 -9.10
CA GLY A 68 -5.10 9.10 -9.87
C GLY A 68 -4.83 7.85 -10.73
N ALA A 69 -3.77 7.09 -10.47
CA ALA A 69 -3.48 5.87 -11.22
C ALA A 69 -4.39 4.71 -10.80
N VAL A 70 -4.83 3.94 -11.79
CA VAL A 70 -5.43 2.62 -11.62
C VAL A 70 -4.41 1.58 -12.05
N MET A 71 -4.07 0.65 -11.16
CA MET A 71 -3.11 -0.41 -11.43
C MET A 71 -3.85 -1.74 -11.51
N GLU A 72 -3.75 -2.43 -12.63
CA GLU A 72 -4.41 -3.71 -12.88
C GLU A 72 -3.37 -4.75 -13.25
N GLY A 73 -3.40 -5.90 -12.57
CA GLY A 73 -2.32 -6.87 -12.71
C GLY A 73 -2.64 -8.24 -12.15
N THR A 74 -1.56 -8.92 -11.78
CA THR A 74 -1.61 -10.22 -11.12
C THR A 74 -0.55 -10.31 -10.04
N TRP A 75 -0.86 -11.09 -9.01
CA TRP A 75 0.08 -11.48 -7.97
C TRP A 75 0.14 -12.99 -7.79
N ARG A 76 1.25 -13.47 -7.25
CA ARG A 76 1.51 -14.89 -6.95
C ARG A 76 2.10 -15.01 -5.55
N MET A 77 1.47 -15.83 -4.71
CA MET A 77 1.89 -16.04 -3.32
C MET A 77 2.98 -17.10 -3.20
N THR A 78 3.77 -17.03 -2.13
CA THR A 78 4.65 -18.09 -1.66
C THR A 78 4.71 -18.08 -0.14
N TYR A 79 5.06 -19.21 0.46
CA TYR A 79 5.27 -19.36 1.91
C TYR A 79 6.75 -19.66 2.19
N PHE A 80 7.26 -19.15 3.30
CA PHE A 80 8.68 -19.26 3.68
C PHE A 80 8.91 -20.17 4.88
N ASP A 81 7.87 -20.40 5.68
CA ASP A 81 7.94 -20.98 7.01
C ASP A 81 7.46 -22.43 7.06
N LYS A 82 7.27 -23.07 5.91
CA LYS A 82 6.87 -24.48 5.82
C LYS A 82 8.11 -25.39 5.73
N PRO A 83 8.47 -26.12 6.81
CA PRO A 83 9.64 -26.97 6.79
C PRO A 83 9.49 -28.09 5.75
N GLY A 84 10.49 -28.24 4.88
CA GLY A 84 10.51 -29.28 3.85
C GLY A 84 9.76 -28.95 2.56
N GLU A 85 9.14 -27.77 2.45
CA GLU A 85 8.59 -27.28 1.17
C GLU A 85 9.58 -26.33 0.48
N GLU A 86 9.81 -26.56 -0.82
CA GLU A 86 10.53 -25.60 -1.66
C GLU A 86 9.70 -24.32 -1.83
N MET A 87 10.36 -23.16 -1.76
CA MET A 87 9.74 -21.88 -2.08
C MET A 87 9.21 -21.89 -3.51
N LYS A 88 7.89 -21.94 -3.67
CA LYS A 88 7.20 -22.01 -4.96
C LYS A 88 6.12 -20.95 -5.04
N LEU A 89 6.09 -20.25 -6.17
CA LEU A 89 5.01 -19.33 -6.50
C LEU A 89 3.75 -20.13 -6.81
N GLY A 90 2.68 -19.86 -6.08
CA GLY A 90 1.34 -20.37 -6.35
C GLY A 90 0.75 -19.81 -7.65
N ASP A 91 -0.54 -20.06 -7.84
CA ASP A 91 -1.27 -19.61 -9.02
C ASP A 91 -1.38 -18.08 -9.09
N ALA A 92 -1.42 -17.57 -10.32
CA ALA A 92 -1.65 -16.15 -10.57
C ALA A 92 -3.08 -15.78 -10.21
N LYS A 93 -3.22 -14.69 -9.45
CA LYS A 93 -4.50 -14.11 -9.06
C LYS A 93 -4.54 -12.67 -9.53
N SER A 94 -5.65 -12.25 -10.14
CA SER A 94 -5.82 -10.87 -10.56
C SER A 94 -5.91 -9.92 -9.37
N ASP A 95 -5.35 -8.73 -9.52
CA ASP A 95 -5.47 -7.62 -8.58
C ASP A 95 -5.80 -6.31 -9.29
N ARG A 96 -6.34 -5.37 -8.49
CA ARG A 96 -6.61 -4.01 -8.93
C ARG A 96 -6.44 -3.04 -7.76
N TYR A 97 -5.73 -1.96 -8.01
CA TYR A 97 -5.41 -0.91 -7.03
C TYR A 97 -5.78 0.47 -7.59
N GLU A 98 -6.31 1.33 -6.73
CA GLU A 98 -6.57 2.73 -7.06
C GLU A 98 -5.71 3.62 -6.18
N ILE A 99 -4.83 4.41 -6.79
CA ILE A 99 -4.01 5.41 -6.12
C ILE A 99 -4.69 6.75 -6.24
N VAL A 100 -5.06 7.32 -5.10
CA VAL A 100 -5.69 8.64 -5.00
C VAL A 100 -4.64 9.73 -5.17
N SER A 101 -3.52 9.63 -4.46
CA SER A 101 -2.46 10.64 -4.52
C SER A 101 -1.08 10.08 -4.15
N ALA A 102 -0.04 10.71 -4.68
CA ALA A 102 1.35 10.53 -4.27
C ALA A 102 1.94 11.88 -3.88
N VAL A 103 2.26 12.05 -2.59
CA VAL A 103 2.72 13.34 -2.04
C VAL A 103 4.09 13.17 -1.38
N LYS A 104 5.06 13.98 -1.80
CA LYS A 104 6.38 14.05 -1.17
C LYS A 104 6.27 14.70 0.22
N SER A 105 6.80 14.05 1.24
CA SER A 105 6.77 14.50 2.65
C SER A 105 8.16 14.74 3.26
N GLY A 106 9.22 14.35 2.57
CA GLY A 106 10.63 14.55 2.93
C GLY A 106 11.52 14.23 1.72
N ASP A 107 12.83 14.14 1.89
CA ASP A 107 13.78 13.97 0.77
C ASP A 107 13.45 12.75 -0.11
N ASP A 108 13.38 11.58 0.52
CA ASP A 108 12.96 10.32 -0.11
C ASP A 108 11.62 9.81 0.46
N ASP A 109 11.01 10.56 1.38
CA ASP A 109 9.76 10.19 2.04
C ASP A 109 8.55 10.62 1.23
N TRP A 110 7.63 9.69 1.05
CA TRP A 110 6.38 9.89 0.33
C TRP A 110 5.20 9.31 1.10
N VAL A 111 4.04 9.91 0.91
CA VAL A 111 2.76 9.35 1.35
C VAL A 111 1.95 9.01 0.11
N ILE A 112 1.70 7.71 -0.07
CA ILE A 112 0.84 7.19 -1.14
C ILE A 112 -0.52 6.91 -0.54
N THR A 113 -1.54 7.62 -1.01
CA THR A 113 -2.92 7.38 -0.57
C THR A 113 -3.58 6.42 -1.54
N ALA A 114 -3.88 5.21 -1.09
CA ALA A 114 -4.60 4.21 -1.86
C ALA A 114 -6.07 4.16 -1.43
N ARG A 115 -6.98 3.96 -2.38
CA ARG A 115 -8.39 3.67 -2.09
C ARG A 115 -8.55 2.16 -1.96
N ILE A 116 -9.16 1.74 -0.87
CA ILE A 116 -9.39 0.35 -0.52
C ILE A 116 -10.88 0.14 -0.37
N VAL A 117 -11.43 -0.75 -1.19
CA VAL A 117 -12.80 -1.24 -1.07
C VAL A 117 -12.75 -2.61 -0.42
N TYR A 118 -13.28 -2.73 0.79
CA TYR A 118 -13.37 -3.99 1.54
C TYR A 118 -14.73 -4.16 2.20
N ALA A 119 -15.40 -5.27 1.89
CA ALA A 119 -16.79 -5.53 2.29
C ALA A 119 -17.67 -4.32 1.95
N ASP A 120 -18.25 -3.67 2.96
CA ASP A 120 -19.11 -2.49 2.80
C ASP A 120 -18.36 -1.15 3.03
N ARG A 121 -17.03 -1.18 3.12
CA ARG A 121 -16.19 -0.01 3.43
C ARG A 121 -15.37 0.40 2.23
N ASP A 122 -15.41 1.69 1.94
CA ASP A 122 -14.59 2.37 0.96
C ASP A 122 -13.75 3.41 1.71
N VAL A 123 -12.46 3.13 1.87
CA VAL A 123 -11.56 3.93 2.71
C VAL A 123 -10.29 4.31 1.96
N ASN A 124 -9.83 5.54 2.19
CA ASN A 124 -8.53 5.98 1.72
C ASN A 124 -7.48 5.68 2.80
N LEU A 125 -6.52 4.83 2.48
CA LEU A 125 -5.41 4.47 3.36
C LEU A 125 -4.14 5.23 2.94
N PRO A 126 -3.63 6.15 3.79
CA PRO A 126 -2.32 6.75 3.58
C PRO A 126 -1.23 5.75 3.97
N VAL A 127 -0.34 5.45 3.03
CA VAL A 127 0.81 4.55 3.22
C VAL A 127 2.10 5.37 3.13
N PRO A 128 2.81 5.59 4.26
CA PRO A 128 4.13 6.21 4.22
C PRO A 128 5.13 5.22 3.61
N VAL A 129 5.90 5.69 2.63
CA VAL A 129 6.89 4.88 1.90
C VAL A 129 8.15 5.69 1.63
N LYS A 130 9.24 4.98 1.33
CA LYS A 130 10.45 5.57 0.75
C LYS A 130 10.46 5.34 -0.75
N VAL A 131 10.87 6.35 -1.52
CA VAL A 131 11.09 6.21 -2.97
C VAL A 131 12.57 6.29 -3.25
N VAL A 132 13.12 5.22 -3.83
CA VAL A 132 14.49 5.17 -4.32
C VAL A 132 14.48 5.06 -5.84
N TRP A 133 15.60 5.39 -6.48
CA TRP A 133 15.67 5.53 -7.93
C TRP A 133 16.77 4.63 -8.50
N ALA A 134 16.43 3.90 -9.56
CA ALA A 134 17.41 3.30 -10.47
C ALA A 134 17.49 4.21 -11.70
N ASP A 135 18.49 5.08 -11.74
CA ASP A 135 18.54 6.24 -12.66
C ASP A 135 17.27 7.11 -12.57
N ASP A 136 16.41 7.02 -13.58
CA ASP A 136 15.15 7.74 -13.73
C ASP A 136 13.93 6.89 -13.32
N THR A 137 14.14 5.63 -12.98
CA THR A 137 13.09 4.67 -12.69
C THR A 137 12.78 4.63 -11.19
N PRO A 138 11.58 5.04 -10.75
CA PRO A 138 11.23 5.05 -9.34
C PRO A 138 10.89 3.65 -8.83
N MET A 139 11.33 3.37 -7.61
CA MET A 139 10.94 2.20 -6.83
C MET A 139 10.41 2.63 -5.46
N ILE A 140 9.17 2.24 -5.16
CA ILE A 140 8.62 2.32 -3.80
C ILE A 140 9.25 1.21 -2.96
N THR A 141 9.66 1.56 -1.74
CA THR A 141 10.22 0.64 -0.76
C THR A 141 9.52 0.78 0.57
N LEU A 142 9.28 -0.38 1.17
CA LEU A 142 8.65 -0.58 2.45
C LEU A 142 9.46 -1.64 3.20
N THR A 143 9.85 -1.34 4.44
CA THR A 143 10.54 -2.30 5.30
C THR A 143 9.81 -2.36 6.63
N GLU A 144 9.25 -3.53 6.93
CA GLU A 144 8.57 -3.85 8.19
C GLU A 144 7.56 -2.77 8.64
N LEU A 145 6.82 -2.20 7.70
CA LEU A 145 5.79 -1.22 8.03
C LEU A 145 4.63 -1.93 8.69
N ASN A 146 4.35 -1.57 9.93
CA ASN A 146 3.14 -1.95 10.62
C ASN A 146 1.97 -1.10 10.10
N MET A 147 1.06 -1.75 9.37
CA MET A 147 -0.21 -1.15 8.98
C MET A 147 -1.29 -1.60 9.99
N PRO A 148 -1.96 -0.66 10.67
CA PRO A 148 -3.06 -0.99 11.56
C PRO A 148 -4.07 -1.90 10.85
N ILE A 149 -4.49 -2.98 11.50
CA ILE A 149 -5.45 -3.99 10.99
C ILE A 149 -4.87 -4.95 9.93
N LEU A 150 -3.96 -4.50 9.07
CA LEU A 150 -3.44 -5.32 7.98
C LEU A 150 -2.24 -6.18 8.37
N GLY A 151 -1.45 -5.74 9.36
CA GLY A 151 -0.23 -6.42 9.81
C GLY A 151 1.05 -5.71 9.37
N THR A 152 2.19 -6.40 9.51
CA THR A 152 3.51 -5.86 9.17
C THR A 152 3.97 -6.38 7.81
N TYR A 153 4.37 -5.47 6.91
CA TYR A 153 4.80 -5.84 5.56
C TYR A 153 6.08 -5.13 5.13
N SER A 154 6.79 -5.77 4.21
CA SER A 154 7.85 -5.18 3.40
C SER A 154 7.52 -5.33 1.92
N ALA A 155 7.94 -4.39 1.09
CA ALA A 155 7.68 -4.39 -0.34
C ALA A 155 8.73 -3.59 -1.11
N ARG A 156 8.99 -3.99 -2.35
CA ARG A 156 9.82 -3.28 -3.33
C ARG A 156 9.08 -3.33 -4.65
N VAL A 157 8.60 -2.19 -5.14
CA VAL A 157 7.78 -2.09 -6.35
C VAL A 157 8.38 -1.04 -7.28
N ILE A 158 8.81 -1.46 -8.46
CA ILE A 158 9.40 -0.60 -9.49
C ILE A 158 8.33 -0.20 -10.51
N PHE A 159 8.40 1.04 -10.99
CA PHE A 159 7.46 1.58 -11.96
C PHE A 159 8.21 2.05 -13.20
N HIS A 160 7.86 1.53 -14.38
CA HIS A 160 8.57 1.84 -15.62
C HIS A 160 7.63 1.71 -16.82
N HIS A 161 7.60 2.72 -17.70
CA HIS A 161 6.81 2.73 -18.95
C HIS A 161 5.33 2.32 -18.80
N GLY A 162 4.66 2.76 -17.72
CA GLY A 162 3.26 2.42 -17.50
C GLY A 162 3.03 1.01 -16.93
N PHE A 163 4.10 0.31 -16.54
CA PHE A 163 4.03 -0.97 -15.84
C PHE A 163 4.54 -0.83 -14.41
N TYR A 164 4.05 -1.70 -13.53
CA TYR A 164 4.63 -1.94 -12.22
C TYR A 164 5.03 -3.40 -12.08
N SER A 165 6.06 -3.65 -11.28
CA SER A 165 6.47 -4.99 -10.88
C SER A 165 7.12 -4.96 -9.52
N GLY A 166 6.97 -5.99 -8.72
CA GLY A 166 7.53 -5.97 -7.38
C GLY A 166 7.43 -7.28 -6.61
N VAL A 167 8.08 -7.26 -5.46
CA VAL A 167 8.04 -8.30 -4.43
C VAL A 167 7.46 -7.71 -3.15
N TRP A 168 6.80 -8.57 -2.38
CA TRP A 168 6.28 -8.21 -1.07
C TRP A 168 6.39 -9.38 -0.10
N TYR A 169 6.47 -9.07 1.19
CA TYR A 169 6.71 -10.01 2.27
C TYR A 169 5.90 -9.61 3.50
N GLY A 170 5.31 -10.60 4.17
CA GLY A 170 4.66 -10.50 5.47
C GLY A 170 5.20 -11.59 6.42
N ALA A 171 4.46 -11.88 7.50
CA ALA A 171 4.87 -12.88 8.48
C ALA A 171 4.70 -14.32 7.93
N GLY A 172 5.79 -14.93 7.45
CA GLY A 172 5.83 -16.33 6.97
C GLY A 172 5.41 -16.52 5.51
N TYR A 173 4.99 -15.46 4.81
CA TYR A 173 4.56 -15.51 3.42
C TYR A 173 4.95 -14.24 2.66
N GLY A 174 4.86 -14.30 1.33
CA GLY A 174 5.13 -13.18 0.45
C GLY A 174 4.72 -13.49 -0.98
N GLY A 175 5.32 -12.80 -1.93
CA GLY A 175 5.02 -13.05 -3.33
C GLY A 175 5.63 -12.04 -4.29
N VAL A 176 5.22 -12.20 -5.54
CA VAL A 176 5.47 -11.25 -6.63
C VAL A 176 4.16 -10.64 -7.08
N MET A 177 4.23 -9.42 -7.62
CA MET A 177 3.12 -8.73 -8.28
C MET A 177 3.62 -7.99 -9.51
N SER A 178 2.79 -7.88 -10.53
CA SER A 178 3.06 -7.05 -11.70
C SER A 178 1.79 -6.73 -12.45
N GLY A 179 1.81 -5.62 -13.19
CA GLY A 179 0.66 -5.18 -13.96
C GLY A 179 0.90 -3.91 -14.75
N GLN A 180 -0.19 -3.38 -15.29
CA GLN A 180 -0.23 -2.14 -16.06
C GLN A 180 -0.91 -1.04 -15.26
N MET A 181 -0.53 0.19 -15.55
CA MET A 181 -1.08 1.40 -14.95
C MET A 181 -1.82 2.20 -16.00
N THR A 182 -2.99 2.69 -15.63
CA THR A 182 -3.80 3.62 -16.42
C THR A 182 -4.21 4.81 -15.57
N LYS A 183 -4.70 5.88 -16.18
CA LYS A 183 -5.28 7.00 -15.44
C LYS A 183 -6.75 6.75 -15.15
N SER A 184 -7.17 7.09 -13.94
CA SER A 184 -8.58 7.06 -13.58
C SER A 184 -9.35 8.06 -14.46
N PRO A 185 -10.51 7.67 -15.03
CA PRO A 185 -11.30 8.56 -15.86
C PRO A 185 -11.81 9.82 -15.13
N SER A 186 -11.72 9.87 -13.80
CA SER A 186 -12.11 11.04 -12.99
C SER A 186 -11.03 12.10 -12.83
N SER A 187 -9.81 11.91 -13.35
CA SER A 187 -8.70 12.87 -13.20
C SER A 187 -8.54 13.86 -14.37
N ASP A 188 -9.39 13.80 -15.39
CA ASP A 188 -9.25 14.60 -16.63
C ASP A 188 -10.01 15.94 -16.65
N THR A 189 -10.59 16.41 -15.54
CA THR A 189 -11.44 17.63 -15.52
C THR A 189 -10.70 18.89 -15.04
N SER A 190 -9.48 19.13 -15.51
CA SER A 190 -8.83 20.43 -15.27
C SER A 190 -7.86 20.81 -16.39
N LYS A 191 -8.36 20.88 -17.62
CA LYS A 191 -7.83 21.72 -18.71
C LYS A 191 -8.98 22.12 -19.65
N GLU A 192 -9.64 23.22 -19.34
CA GLU A 192 -10.26 24.10 -20.35
C GLU A 192 -10.16 25.55 -19.87
#